data_AF-A0A5Q2N0F4-F1
#
_entry.id   AF-A0A5Q2N0F4-F1
#
_cell.length_a   1.000
_cell.length_b   1.000
_cell.length_c   1.000
_cell.angle_alpha   90.00
_cell.angle_beta   90.00
_cell.angle_gamma   90.00
#
_symmetry.space_group_name_H-M   'P 1'
#
loop_
_entity.id
_entity.type
_entity.pdbx_description
1 polymer ?
#
loop_
_entity_poly.entity_id
_entity_poly.type
_entity_poly.pdbx_seq_one_letter_code
_entity_poly.pdbx_strand_id
1 'polypeptide(L)'
;MLSLVIGAIYLSIPLDRIEAIPRQERQEIVIWPEKKPLGWTERQWVPGESFIDPQGRPWKVTSTSKGEVVVWSDPNLLSCTSDPVLSQEGFPFSFHLSFENKLGTIVLIYDQREALQASYWQEALGEQGYQVEMVAHEAARRGQIRKAKEAGPLAILRLQESDLWNWQDEEGKDRVIFLLDRHPRMDSNLSFLLRWQEEIPEHLRAVIIFCRQSYGQHFFPRSVDIMVPSRLSKQDIEVLSTSLISALNPFLDE
;
A
#
# COMPACT_ATOMS: atom_id res chain seq x y z
N MET A 1 -44.76 26.67 49.84
CA MET A 1 -44.23 27.40 48.67
C MET A 1 -42.88 26.81 48.30
N LEU A 2 -42.72 26.48 47.02
CA LEU A 2 -41.52 26.01 46.35
C LEU A 2 -40.28 26.87 46.66
N SER A 3 -39.12 26.22 46.72
CA SER A 3 -37.98 26.59 45.87
C SER A 3 -36.98 25.43 45.84
N LEU A 4 -37.02 24.70 44.72
CA LEU A 4 -36.08 23.65 44.35
C LEU A 4 -34.81 24.36 43.84
N VAL A 5 -33.67 24.21 44.52
CA VAL A 5 -32.38 24.67 44.00
C VAL A 5 -31.80 23.51 43.19
N ILE A 6 -32.01 23.56 41.86
CA ILE A 6 -31.31 22.68 40.92
C ILE A 6 -29.92 23.28 40.73
N GLY A 7 -28.92 22.69 41.39
CA GLY A 7 -27.52 22.95 41.10
C GLY A 7 -27.16 22.34 39.75
N ALA A 8 -27.24 23.13 38.68
CA ALA A 8 -26.65 22.78 37.40
C ALA A 8 -25.12 22.85 37.54
N ILE A 9 -24.49 21.69 37.73
CA ILE A 9 -23.03 21.56 37.60
C ILE A 9 -22.72 21.75 36.11
N TYR A 10 -22.36 22.96 35.73
CA TYR A 10 -21.66 23.22 34.48
C TYR A 10 -20.26 22.62 34.60
N LEU A 11 -20.13 21.33 34.30
CA LEU A 11 -18.85 20.77 33.87
C LEU A 11 -18.58 21.37 32.49
N SER A 12 -17.89 22.51 32.50
CA SER A 12 -17.20 23.02 31.33
C SER A 12 -16.22 21.92 30.93
N ILE A 13 -16.59 21.11 29.93
CA ILE A 13 -15.60 20.33 29.21
C ILE A 13 -14.66 21.39 28.65
N PRO A 14 -13.39 21.48 29.10
CA PRO A 14 -12.43 22.25 28.35
C PRO A 14 -12.48 21.65 26.96
N LEU A 15 -12.86 22.44 25.96
CA LEU A 15 -12.67 22.08 24.56
C LEU A 15 -11.22 21.64 24.48
N ASP A 16 -11.03 20.32 24.50
CA ASP A 16 -9.73 19.70 24.45
C ASP A 16 -9.05 20.37 23.28
N ARG A 17 -7.89 20.96 23.56
CA ARG A 17 -6.97 21.37 22.53
C ARG A 17 -6.88 20.17 21.61
N ILE A 18 -7.50 20.26 20.45
CA ILE A 18 -7.08 19.50 19.30
C ILE A 18 -5.64 19.97 19.15
N GLU A 19 -4.70 19.19 19.71
CA GLU A 19 -3.30 19.35 19.40
C GLU A 19 -3.27 19.27 17.88
N ALA A 20 -3.04 20.43 17.25
CA ALA A 20 -2.92 20.50 15.82
C ALA A 20 -1.88 19.45 15.45
N ILE A 21 -2.30 18.44 14.69
CA ILE A 21 -1.38 17.45 14.13
C ILE A 21 -0.26 18.29 13.52
N PRO A 22 0.99 18.20 14.02
CA PRO A 22 2.04 19.10 13.60
C PRO A 22 2.12 19.04 12.08
N ARG A 23 2.06 20.22 11.43
CA ARG A 23 2.20 20.32 9.98
C ARG A 23 3.38 19.45 9.57
N GLN A 24 3.10 18.43 8.77
CA GLN A 24 4.15 17.58 8.25
C GLN A 24 5.01 18.46 7.34
N GLU A 25 6.24 18.74 7.77
CA GLU A 25 7.15 19.56 6.99
C GLU A 25 7.63 18.74 5.80
N ARG A 26 7.44 19.28 4.58
CA ARG A 26 7.97 18.70 3.35
C ARG A 26 9.50 18.54 3.48
N GLN A 27 9.97 17.33 3.24
CA GLN A 27 11.38 16.94 3.25
C GLN A 27 11.84 16.58 1.83
N GLU A 28 13.04 16.99 1.47
CA GLU A 28 13.73 16.53 0.26
C GLU A 28 14.46 15.22 0.54
N ILE A 29 14.37 14.27 -0.37
CA ILE A 29 15.07 13.00 -0.28
C ILE A 29 16.36 13.14 -1.06
N VAL A 30 17.49 13.00 -0.36
CA VAL A 30 18.82 13.28 -0.90
C VAL A 30 19.66 12.01 -0.94
N ILE A 31 20.17 11.69 -2.12
CA ILE A 31 21.08 10.57 -2.36
C ILE A 31 22.47 10.92 -1.87
N TRP A 32 23.09 10.04 -1.09
CA TRP A 32 24.47 10.19 -0.64
C TRP A 32 25.37 9.08 -1.24
N PRO A 33 26.63 9.41 -1.64
CA PRO A 33 27.36 10.68 -1.47
C PRO A 33 27.15 11.74 -2.56
N GLU A 34 26.35 11.47 -3.58
CA GLU A 34 26.19 12.32 -4.76
C GLU A 34 25.51 13.67 -4.47
N LYS A 35 24.78 13.77 -3.34
CA LYS A 35 23.97 14.92 -2.92
C LYS A 35 22.98 15.36 -3.99
N LYS A 36 22.39 14.38 -4.69
CA LYS A 36 21.35 14.63 -5.69
C LYS A 36 19.97 14.47 -5.07
N PRO A 37 18.99 15.32 -5.44
CA PRO A 37 17.60 15.09 -5.07
C PRO A 37 17.08 13.83 -5.75
N LEU A 38 16.19 13.11 -5.06
CA LEU A 38 15.45 11.96 -5.59
C LEU A 38 13.93 12.24 -5.63
N GLY A 39 13.48 13.23 -4.85
CA GLY A 39 12.08 13.59 -4.72
C GLY A 39 11.78 14.27 -3.39
N TRP A 40 10.50 14.43 -3.09
CA TRP A 40 10.01 15.03 -1.85
C TRP A 40 8.95 14.16 -1.17
N THR A 41 8.84 14.34 0.14
CA THR A 41 7.97 13.57 1.01
C THR A 41 7.54 14.42 2.20
N GLU A 42 6.31 14.26 2.68
CA GLU A 42 5.84 14.77 3.98
C GLU A 42 5.75 13.62 5.01
N ARG A 43 5.92 12.37 4.56
CA ARG A 43 6.13 11.22 5.43
C ARG A 43 7.31 11.43 6.37
N GLN A 44 7.07 11.14 7.65
CA GLN A 44 8.14 11.08 8.65
C GLN A 44 8.95 9.79 8.50
N TRP A 45 10.18 9.92 8.01
CA TRP A 45 11.12 8.80 7.91
C TRP A 45 11.90 8.59 9.20
N VAL A 46 12.28 7.33 9.44
CA VAL A 46 13.17 6.95 10.53
C VAL A 46 14.42 6.27 9.96
N PRO A 47 15.63 6.59 10.47
CA PRO A 47 16.85 5.87 10.11
C PRO A 47 16.70 4.35 10.25
N GLY A 48 17.15 3.62 9.23
CA GLY A 48 17.02 2.17 9.11
C GLY A 48 15.81 1.69 8.30
N GLU A 49 14.85 2.57 7.99
CA GLU A 49 13.82 2.30 7.00
C GLU A 49 14.40 2.23 5.58
N SER A 50 13.64 1.61 4.69
CA SER A 50 14.08 1.33 3.33
C SER A 50 12.91 1.42 2.35
N PHE A 51 13.23 1.68 1.08
CA PHE A 51 12.27 1.72 -0.01
C PHE A 51 12.95 1.36 -1.34
N ILE A 52 12.14 1.09 -2.35
CA ILE A 52 12.56 0.96 -3.74
C ILE A 52 11.87 2.08 -4.53
N ASP A 53 12.65 2.83 -5.29
CA ASP A 53 12.14 3.94 -6.08
C ASP A 53 11.43 3.47 -7.37
N PRO A 54 10.79 4.37 -8.14
CA PRO A 54 10.08 3.99 -9.36
C PRO A 54 10.99 3.38 -10.44
N GLN A 55 12.31 3.56 -10.35
CA GLN A 55 13.30 2.97 -11.25
C GLN A 55 13.80 1.60 -10.78
N GLY A 56 13.26 1.07 -9.68
CA GLY A 56 13.66 -0.22 -9.12
C GLY A 56 14.94 -0.17 -8.29
N ARG A 57 15.43 1.03 -7.95
CA ARG A 57 16.67 1.18 -7.17
C ARG A 57 16.35 1.11 -5.67
N PRO A 58 17.07 0.28 -4.90
CA PRO A 58 16.84 0.15 -3.47
C PRO A 58 17.62 1.21 -2.67
N TRP A 59 16.95 1.78 -1.69
CA TRP A 59 17.45 2.86 -0.85
C TRP A 59 17.21 2.57 0.63
N LYS A 60 18.20 2.94 1.45
CA LYS A 60 18.11 2.89 2.92
C LYS A 60 18.25 4.28 3.51
N VAL A 61 17.34 4.63 4.40
CA VAL A 61 17.39 5.88 5.17
C VAL A 61 18.48 5.78 6.22
N THR A 62 19.40 6.74 6.20
CA THR A 62 20.54 6.78 7.12
C THR A 62 20.45 7.89 8.15
N SER A 63 19.91 9.04 7.77
CA SER A 63 19.62 10.13 8.69
C SER A 63 18.41 10.92 8.22
N THR A 64 17.73 11.54 9.18
CA THR A 64 16.63 12.47 8.92
C THR A 64 16.88 13.76 9.70
N SER A 65 16.61 14.89 9.06
CA SER A 65 16.70 16.22 9.65
C SER A 65 15.53 17.08 9.18
N LYS A 66 15.42 18.29 9.73
CA LYS A 66 14.42 19.26 9.26
C LYS A 66 14.68 19.55 7.78
N GLY A 67 13.71 19.19 6.93
CA GLY A 67 13.77 19.41 5.50
C GLY A 67 14.52 18.36 4.67
N GLU A 68 15.19 17.36 5.27
CA GLU A 68 15.96 16.38 4.50
C GLU A 68 15.84 14.93 5.04
N VAL A 69 15.82 13.98 4.11
CA VAL A 69 15.93 12.55 4.34
C VAL A 69 17.13 12.04 3.53
N VAL A 70 18.18 11.60 4.21
CA VAL A 70 19.42 11.17 3.55
C VAL A 70 19.42 9.66 3.34
N VAL A 71 19.61 9.24 2.10
CA VAL A 71 19.56 7.84 1.69
C VAL A 71 20.87 7.36 1.07
N TRP A 72 21.15 6.06 1.26
CA TRP A 72 22.24 5.35 0.59
C TRP A 72 21.67 4.19 -0.21
N SER A 73 22.34 3.85 -1.32
CA SER A 73 21.98 2.65 -2.08
C SER A 73 22.18 1.40 -1.21
N ASP A 74 21.17 0.54 -1.17
CA ASP A 74 21.21 -0.72 -0.42
C ASP A 74 20.86 -1.91 -1.32
N PRO A 75 21.81 -2.40 -2.13
CA PRO A 75 21.55 -3.48 -3.09
C PRO A 75 21.13 -4.79 -2.41
N ASN A 76 21.45 -4.97 -1.11
CA ASN A 76 21.05 -6.17 -0.37
C ASN A 76 19.54 -6.21 -0.09
N LEU A 77 18.82 -5.09 -0.22
CA LEU A 77 17.37 -5.05 -0.07
C LEU A 77 16.65 -5.93 -1.11
N LEU A 78 17.29 -6.18 -2.26
CA LEU A 78 16.75 -6.99 -3.36
C LEU A 78 17.18 -8.46 -3.30
N SER A 79 17.83 -8.93 -2.23
CA SER A 79 18.34 -10.31 -2.13
C SER A 79 17.24 -11.36 -1.88
N CYS A 80 16.07 -11.20 -2.49
CA CYS A 80 14.94 -12.11 -2.33
C CYS A 80 15.03 -13.24 -3.36
N THR A 81 15.19 -14.47 -2.88
CA THR A 81 14.90 -15.67 -3.68
C THR A 81 13.43 -16.04 -3.51
N SER A 82 12.73 -16.08 -4.64
CA SER A 82 11.42 -16.69 -4.94
C SER A 82 10.18 -15.78 -4.96
N ASP A 83 9.63 -15.65 -6.17
CA ASP A 83 8.21 -15.96 -6.39
C ASP A 83 7.99 -16.71 -7.72
N PRO A 84 7.56 -18.00 -7.68
CA PRO A 84 6.98 -18.68 -8.84
C PRO A 84 5.45 -18.85 -8.71
N VAL A 85 4.76 -17.98 -7.97
CA VAL A 85 3.33 -17.97 -7.56
C VAL A 85 3.00 -18.67 -6.23
N LEU A 86 3.86 -19.51 -5.65
CA LEU A 86 3.85 -19.91 -4.23
C LEU A 86 4.91 -21.02 -4.02
N SER A 87 5.94 -20.79 -3.20
CA SER A 87 6.72 -21.92 -2.70
C SER A 87 5.82 -22.75 -1.76
N GLN A 88 5.45 -23.95 -2.19
CA GLN A 88 4.67 -24.91 -1.39
C GLN A 88 5.48 -25.48 -0.22
N GLU A 89 6.81 -25.38 -0.26
CA GLU A 89 7.71 -26.10 0.63
C GLU A 89 7.88 -25.48 2.02
N GLY A 90 7.22 -24.35 2.30
CA GLY A 90 7.49 -23.59 3.53
C GLY A 90 6.48 -23.71 4.67
N PHE A 91 5.21 -24.07 4.45
CA PHE A 91 4.17 -23.80 5.46
C PHE A 91 2.96 -24.77 5.43
N PRO A 92 2.36 -25.08 6.60
CA PRO A 92 1.23 -26.01 6.75
C PRO A 92 -0.11 -25.47 6.24
N PHE A 93 -0.11 -24.44 5.40
CA PHE A 93 -1.32 -23.88 4.81
C PHE A 93 -1.32 -24.16 3.31
N SER A 94 -2.23 -25.03 2.88
CA SER A 94 -2.54 -25.25 1.47
C SER A 94 -3.24 -24.01 0.92
N PHE A 95 -2.63 -23.41 -0.12
CA PHE A 95 -3.26 -22.38 -0.92
C PHE A 95 -3.93 -23.05 -2.11
N HIS A 96 -5.23 -22.82 -2.25
CA HIS A 96 -5.97 -23.22 -3.43
C HIS A 96 -5.77 -22.15 -4.49
N LEU A 97 -4.76 -22.31 -5.35
CA LEU A 97 -4.83 -21.67 -6.66
C LEU A 97 -6.02 -22.31 -7.38
N SER A 98 -6.93 -21.49 -7.91
CA SER A 98 -7.97 -21.98 -8.81
C SER A 98 -7.27 -22.48 -10.07
N PHE A 99 -6.92 -23.76 -10.11
CA PHE A 99 -6.42 -24.45 -11.31
C PHE A 99 -7.54 -24.78 -12.30
N GLU A 100 -8.79 -24.55 -11.93
CA GLU A 100 -9.85 -24.39 -12.92
C GLU A 100 -9.61 -23.04 -13.61
N ASN A 101 -9.71 -22.98 -14.94
CA ASN A 101 -9.58 -21.80 -15.84
C ASN A 101 -10.51 -20.60 -15.51
N LYS A 102 -10.93 -20.44 -14.26
CA LYS A 102 -11.74 -19.36 -13.72
C LYS A 102 -10.82 -18.34 -13.10
N LEU A 103 -10.94 -17.10 -13.57
CA LEU A 103 -10.35 -15.94 -12.94
C LEU A 103 -10.88 -15.88 -11.49
N GLY A 104 -9.96 -15.91 -10.52
CA GLY A 104 -10.30 -15.90 -9.10
C GLY A 104 -10.93 -14.57 -8.65
N THR A 105 -11.20 -14.44 -7.35
CA THR A 105 -11.76 -13.19 -6.79
C THR A 105 -10.66 -12.22 -6.38
N ILE A 106 -10.81 -10.93 -6.65
CA ILE A 106 -9.98 -9.87 -6.05
C ILE A 106 -10.80 -9.20 -4.95
N VAL A 107 -10.20 -9.04 -3.77
CA VAL A 107 -10.85 -8.35 -2.64
C VAL A 107 -10.28 -6.94 -2.55
N LEU A 108 -11.13 -5.93 -2.73
CA LEU A 108 -10.79 -4.51 -2.58
C LEU A 108 -11.28 -4.02 -1.22
N ILE A 109 -10.35 -3.60 -0.37
CA ILE A 109 -10.64 -2.95 0.90
C ILE A 109 -10.34 -1.46 0.77
N TYR A 110 -11.27 -0.58 1.15
CA TYR A 110 -11.12 0.87 0.90
C TYR A 110 -11.75 1.72 2.01
N ASP A 111 -11.20 2.90 2.28
CA ASP A 111 -11.85 3.92 3.13
C ASP A 111 -13.09 4.48 2.40
N GLN A 112 -14.13 4.86 3.14
CA GLN A 112 -15.34 5.46 2.55
C GLN A 112 -15.04 6.72 1.72
N ARG A 113 -13.98 7.48 2.08
CA ARG A 113 -13.51 8.65 1.33
C ARG A 113 -12.97 8.29 -0.06
N GLU A 114 -12.46 7.06 -0.21
CA GLU A 114 -11.91 6.52 -1.46
C GLU A 114 -12.94 5.70 -2.26
N ALA A 115 -14.22 5.73 -1.89
CA ALA A 115 -15.25 4.90 -2.52
C ALA A 115 -15.37 5.10 -4.03
N LEU A 116 -15.16 6.33 -4.53
CA LEU A 116 -15.20 6.60 -5.96
C LEU A 116 -14.01 5.94 -6.68
N GLN A 117 -12.80 6.06 -6.14
CA GLN A 117 -11.63 5.39 -6.72
C GLN A 117 -11.77 3.87 -6.66
N ALA A 118 -12.26 3.33 -5.54
CA ALA A 118 -12.55 1.91 -5.39
C ALA A 118 -13.52 1.41 -6.46
N SER A 119 -14.52 2.22 -6.83
CA SER A 119 -15.47 1.87 -7.90
C SER A 119 -14.80 1.80 -9.28
N TYR A 120 -13.82 2.65 -9.57
CA TYR A 120 -13.06 2.57 -10.82
C TYR A 120 -12.19 1.32 -10.88
N TRP A 121 -11.56 0.94 -9.77
CA TRP A 121 -10.84 -0.34 -9.67
C TRP A 121 -11.79 -1.52 -9.85
N GLN A 122 -12.98 -1.48 -9.25
CA GLN A 122 -13.98 -2.54 -9.41
C GLN A 122 -14.41 -2.68 -10.87
N GLU A 123 -14.71 -1.57 -11.54
CA GLU A 123 -15.11 -1.52 -12.94
C GLU A 123 -13.99 -2.08 -13.83
N ALA A 124 -12.77 -1.54 -13.72
CA ALA A 124 -11.63 -1.94 -14.54
C ALA A 124 -11.28 -3.42 -14.37
N LEU A 125 -11.26 -3.95 -13.14
CA LEU A 125 -11.00 -5.36 -12.89
C LEU A 125 -12.16 -6.26 -13.34
N GLY A 126 -13.40 -5.79 -13.21
CA GLY A 126 -14.60 -6.50 -13.65
C GLY A 126 -14.68 -6.66 -15.16
N GLU A 127 -14.26 -5.64 -15.93
CA GLU A 127 -14.15 -5.70 -17.39
C GLU A 127 -13.13 -6.76 -17.85
N GLN A 128 -12.12 -7.06 -17.04
CA GLN A 128 -11.14 -8.12 -17.28
C GLN A 128 -11.63 -9.51 -16.86
N GLY A 129 -12.89 -9.64 -16.42
CA GLY A 129 -13.51 -10.91 -16.07
C GLY A 129 -13.27 -11.38 -14.62
N TYR A 130 -12.66 -10.55 -13.78
CA TYR A 130 -12.49 -10.87 -12.37
C TYR A 130 -13.76 -10.63 -11.57
N GLN A 131 -14.02 -11.50 -10.60
CA GLN A 131 -14.98 -11.20 -9.55
C GLN A 131 -14.32 -10.27 -8.53
N VAL A 132 -14.95 -9.14 -8.24
CA VAL A 132 -14.41 -8.15 -7.29
C VAL A 132 -15.33 -8.04 -6.09
N GLU A 133 -14.81 -8.35 -4.90
CA GLU A 133 -15.51 -8.12 -3.63
C GLU A 133 -15.06 -6.79 -3.03
N MET A 134 -15.98 -5.85 -2.90
CA MET A 134 -15.75 -4.55 -2.26
C MET A 134 -16.08 -4.62 -0.76
N VAL A 135 -15.14 -4.19 0.08
CA VAL A 135 -15.27 -4.19 1.52
C VAL A 135 -14.84 -2.83 2.08
N ALA A 136 -15.75 -2.13 2.77
CA ALA A 136 -15.38 -0.90 3.47
C ALA A 136 -14.36 -1.17 4.59
N HIS A 137 -13.35 -0.31 4.75
CA HIS A 137 -12.22 -0.48 5.67
C HIS A 137 -12.69 -0.67 7.12
N GLU A 138 -13.66 0.11 7.59
CA GLU A 138 -14.23 -0.02 8.95
C GLU A 138 -14.97 -1.35 9.15
N ALA A 139 -15.50 -1.91 8.07
CA ALA A 139 -16.19 -3.20 8.07
C ALA A 139 -15.21 -4.37 7.93
N ALA A 140 -13.98 -4.13 7.46
CA ALA A 140 -12.94 -5.12 7.21
C ALA A 140 -12.45 -5.77 8.51
N ARG A 141 -13.23 -6.72 9.04
CA ARG A 141 -12.87 -7.52 10.21
C ARG A 141 -11.95 -8.66 9.79
N ARG A 142 -11.13 -9.18 10.73
CA ARG A 142 -10.31 -10.40 10.54
C ARG A 142 -11.09 -11.57 9.90
N GLY A 143 -12.40 -11.65 10.14
CA GLY A 143 -13.29 -12.65 9.55
C GLY A 143 -13.47 -12.54 8.03
N GLN A 144 -13.37 -11.36 7.42
CA GLN A 144 -13.49 -11.18 5.97
C GLN A 144 -12.20 -11.55 5.24
N ILE A 145 -11.02 -11.22 5.79
CA ILE A 145 -9.74 -11.74 5.27
C ILE A 145 -9.71 -13.27 5.34
N ARG A 146 -10.31 -13.85 6.38
CA ARG A 146 -10.48 -15.31 6.51
C ARG A 146 -11.49 -15.87 5.51
N LYS A 147 -12.65 -15.23 5.31
CA LYS A 147 -13.63 -15.64 4.28
C LYS A 147 -13.06 -15.54 2.88
N ALA A 148 -12.34 -14.46 2.59
CA ALA A 148 -11.54 -14.31 1.39
C ALA A 148 -10.61 -15.52 1.28
N LYS A 149 -9.72 -15.76 2.24
CA LYS A 149 -8.86 -16.97 2.25
C LYS A 149 -9.62 -18.28 1.98
N GLU A 150 -10.81 -18.46 2.54
CA GLU A 150 -11.66 -19.65 2.33
C GLU A 150 -12.30 -19.71 0.92
N ALA A 151 -12.53 -18.56 0.27
CA ALA A 151 -13.08 -18.43 -1.07
C ALA A 151 -12.03 -18.54 -2.20
N GLY A 152 -10.73 -18.47 -1.88
CA GLY A 152 -9.63 -18.58 -2.84
C GLY A 152 -9.41 -17.35 -3.74
N PRO A 153 -9.31 -16.12 -3.20
CA PRO A 153 -9.04 -14.93 -3.97
C PRO A 153 -7.66 -15.02 -4.61
N LEU A 154 -7.45 -14.22 -5.66
CA LEU A 154 -6.17 -14.10 -6.33
C LEU A 154 -5.28 -13.00 -5.71
N ALA A 155 -5.91 -11.94 -5.16
CA ALA A 155 -5.25 -10.80 -4.52
C ALA A 155 -6.15 -10.12 -3.50
N ILE A 156 -5.54 -9.50 -2.48
CA ILE A 156 -6.19 -8.54 -1.59
C ILE A 156 -5.51 -7.19 -1.79
N LEU A 157 -6.25 -6.20 -2.28
CA LEU A 157 -5.77 -4.83 -2.41
C LEU A 157 -6.43 -3.97 -1.33
N ARG A 158 -5.63 -3.22 -0.59
CA ARG A 158 -6.10 -2.29 0.43
C ARG A 158 -5.80 -0.88 -0.03
N LEU A 159 -6.81 -0.18 -0.50
CA LEU A 159 -6.75 1.25 -0.79
C LEU A 159 -6.74 1.99 0.54
N GLN A 160 -5.61 2.61 0.82
CA GLN A 160 -5.40 3.34 2.06
C GLN A 160 -5.46 4.83 1.77
N GLU A 161 -6.09 5.54 2.70
CA GLU A 161 -5.98 6.98 2.75
C GLU A 161 -4.81 7.35 3.64
N SER A 162 -3.88 8.16 3.13
CA SER A 162 -2.98 8.83 4.04
C SER A 162 -2.27 10.02 3.43
N ASP A 163 -2.54 11.18 4.01
CA ASP A 163 -1.66 12.36 3.91
C ASP A 163 -0.25 12.06 4.46
N LEU A 164 -0.09 11.01 5.29
CA LEU A 164 1.18 10.67 5.94
C LEU A 164 2.16 9.93 5.04
N TRP A 165 1.70 9.33 3.93
CA TRP A 165 2.51 8.50 3.04
C TRP A 165 2.40 9.06 1.63
N ASN A 166 3.00 10.23 1.42
CA ASN A 166 3.11 10.88 0.13
C ASN A 166 4.53 10.78 -0.42
N TRP A 167 4.62 10.79 -1.75
CA TRP A 167 5.88 10.87 -2.47
C TRP A 167 5.67 11.70 -3.72
N GLN A 168 6.56 12.66 -3.93
CA GLN A 168 6.66 13.43 -5.15
C GLN A 168 7.99 13.13 -5.82
N ASP A 169 7.97 12.88 -7.12
CA ASP A 169 9.19 12.82 -7.91
C ASP A 169 9.87 14.20 -8.03
N GLU A 170 11.01 14.25 -8.72
CA GLU A 170 11.77 15.49 -8.99
C GLU A 170 10.98 16.57 -9.74
N GLU A 171 9.87 16.22 -10.40
CA GLU A 171 8.98 17.15 -11.10
C GLU A 171 7.83 17.66 -10.19
N GLY A 172 7.73 17.15 -8.96
CA GLY A 172 6.67 17.48 -8.02
C GLY A 172 5.37 16.70 -8.25
N LYS A 173 5.40 15.64 -9.07
CA LYS A 173 4.22 14.81 -9.34
C LYS A 173 4.08 13.74 -8.28
N ASP A 174 2.87 13.64 -7.71
CA ASP A 174 2.55 12.60 -6.73
C ASP A 174 2.64 11.21 -7.36
N ARG A 175 3.24 10.26 -6.63
CA ARG A 175 3.41 8.88 -7.05
C ARG A 175 2.52 7.94 -6.26
N VAL A 176 2.06 6.88 -6.93
CA VAL A 176 1.46 5.73 -6.26
C VAL A 176 2.50 5.12 -5.32
N ILE A 177 2.07 4.65 -4.16
CA ILE A 177 2.95 3.98 -3.21
C ILE A 177 2.38 2.60 -2.90
N PHE A 178 3.25 1.60 -2.95
CA PHE A 178 2.99 0.27 -2.43
C PHE A 178 3.64 0.13 -1.06
N LEU A 179 2.84 -0.16 -0.05
CA LEU A 179 3.34 -0.43 1.30
C LEU A 179 3.49 -1.93 1.49
N LEU A 180 4.71 -2.32 1.87
CA LEU A 180 5.10 -3.69 2.11
C LEU A 180 5.47 -3.86 3.58
N ASP A 181 4.67 -4.61 4.32
CA ASP A 181 4.94 -4.90 5.73
C ASP A 181 6.08 -5.94 5.86
N ARG A 182 6.99 -5.72 6.81
CA ARG A 182 8.01 -6.71 7.17
C ARG A 182 7.36 -7.92 7.85
N HIS A 183 7.04 -8.95 7.07
CA HIS A 183 6.35 -10.19 7.49
C HIS A 183 7.10 -11.42 6.93
N PRO A 184 6.94 -12.65 7.48
CA PRO A 184 7.46 -13.88 6.89
C PRO A 184 7.12 -14.17 5.40
N ARG A 185 6.25 -13.36 4.78
CA ARG A 185 5.86 -13.44 3.35
C ARG A 185 6.35 -12.23 2.54
N MET A 186 7.17 -11.38 3.14
CA MET A 186 7.69 -10.17 2.53
C MET A 186 8.35 -10.47 1.18
N ASP A 187 9.14 -11.54 1.09
CA ASP A 187 9.85 -11.89 -0.16
C ASP A 187 8.89 -12.23 -1.31
N SER A 188 7.79 -12.95 -1.02
CA SER A 188 6.77 -13.26 -2.03
C SER A 188 5.96 -12.03 -2.43
N ASN A 189 5.53 -11.22 -1.46
CA ASN A 189 4.84 -9.96 -1.74
C ASN A 189 5.75 -9.00 -2.53
N LEU A 190 7.04 -8.91 -2.18
CA LEU A 190 8.01 -8.07 -2.87
C LEU A 190 8.21 -8.53 -4.30
N SER A 191 8.43 -9.83 -4.53
CA SER A 191 8.61 -10.37 -5.87
C SER A 191 7.38 -10.15 -6.75
N PHE A 192 6.17 -10.30 -6.18
CA PHE A 192 4.92 -9.93 -6.85
C PHE A 192 4.88 -8.44 -7.22
N LEU A 193 5.21 -7.55 -6.28
CA LEU A 193 5.26 -6.10 -6.52
C LEU A 193 6.30 -5.72 -7.58
N LEU A 194 7.46 -6.35 -7.58
CA LEU A 194 8.52 -6.11 -8.57
C LEU A 194 8.06 -6.50 -9.97
N ARG A 195 7.42 -7.66 -10.15
CA ARG A 195 6.81 -8.03 -11.45
C ARG A 195 5.73 -7.05 -11.87
N TRP A 196 4.86 -6.66 -10.94
CA TRP A 196 3.84 -5.65 -11.24
C TRP A 196 4.47 -4.34 -11.71
N GLN A 197 5.56 -3.93 -11.08
CA GLN A 197 6.28 -2.72 -11.43
C GLN A 197 6.88 -2.73 -12.86
N GLU A 198 7.29 -3.90 -13.36
CA GLU A 198 7.83 -4.06 -14.72
C GLU A 198 6.77 -3.73 -15.79
N GLU A 199 5.51 -4.09 -15.52
CA GLU A 199 4.35 -3.89 -16.40
C GLU A 199 3.77 -2.47 -16.34
N ILE A 200 4.15 -1.68 -15.33
CA ILE A 200 3.64 -0.31 -15.15
C ILE A 200 4.51 0.67 -15.97
N PRO A 201 3.90 1.56 -16.77
CA PRO A 201 4.62 2.64 -17.45
C PRO A 201 5.40 3.53 -16.48
N GLU A 202 6.57 4.00 -16.89
CA GLU A 202 7.51 4.73 -16.01
C GLU A 202 6.90 5.92 -15.25
N HIS A 203 5.96 6.64 -15.88
CA HIS A 203 5.28 7.79 -15.27
C HIS A 203 4.23 7.43 -14.20
N LEU A 204 3.88 6.14 -14.06
CA LEU A 204 2.96 5.59 -13.05
C LEU A 204 3.62 4.60 -12.09
N ARG A 205 4.88 4.23 -12.35
CA ARG A 205 5.65 3.36 -11.48
C ARG A 205 5.61 3.86 -10.04
N ALA A 206 5.21 2.96 -9.14
CA ALA A 206 5.02 3.23 -7.73
C ALA A 206 6.34 3.23 -6.96
N VAL A 207 6.35 3.87 -5.79
CA VAL A 207 7.41 3.70 -4.79
C VAL A 207 7.02 2.54 -3.88
N ILE A 208 7.93 1.59 -3.65
CA ILE A 208 7.68 0.47 -2.72
C ILE A 208 8.33 0.81 -1.38
N ILE A 209 7.52 1.02 -0.33
CA ILE A 209 8.03 1.37 1.00
C ILE A 209 7.91 0.16 1.93
N PHE A 210 9.01 -0.14 2.64
CA PHE A 210 9.04 -1.22 3.62
C PHE A 210 8.60 -0.68 4.99
N CYS A 211 7.37 -1.01 5.38
CA CYS A 211 6.81 -0.63 6.66
C CYS A 211 7.39 -1.46 7.80
N ARG A 212 7.31 -0.91 9.03
CA ARG A 212 7.62 -1.67 10.25
C ARG A 212 6.69 -2.88 10.37
N GLN A 213 7.14 -3.89 11.11
CA GLN A 213 6.37 -5.12 11.35
C GLN A 213 4.91 -4.82 11.69
N SER A 214 4.02 -5.27 10.82
CA SER A 214 2.57 -5.18 10.99
C SER A 214 2.01 -6.59 10.90
N TYR A 215 1.22 -6.94 11.91
CA TYR A 215 0.53 -8.22 12.02
C TYR A 215 -0.75 -8.27 11.16
N GLY A 216 -0.90 -7.38 10.17
CA GLY A 216 -2.09 -7.27 9.33
C GLY A 216 -2.12 -8.24 8.13
N GLN A 217 -0.94 -8.66 7.64
CA GLN A 217 -0.81 -9.37 6.35
C GLN A 217 -0.67 -10.91 6.46
N HIS A 218 -1.04 -11.51 7.59
CA HIS A 218 -0.69 -12.91 7.90
C HIS A 218 -1.27 -14.00 6.98
N PHE A 219 -2.31 -13.69 6.20
CA PHE A 219 -3.14 -14.73 5.61
C PHE A 219 -3.02 -14.91 4.10
N PHE A 220 -2.34 -14.00 3.39
CA PHE A 220 -2.32 -14.04 1.92
C PHE A 220 -0.98 -13.56 1.33
N PRO A 221 -0.38 -14.32 0.38
CA PRO A 221 0.95 -14.04 -0.18
C PRO A 221 0.96 -12.96 -1.27
N ARG A 222 -0.20 -12.42 -1.64
CA ARG A 222 -0.35 -11.28 -2.57
C ARG A 222 -1.31 -10.26 -1.97
N SER A 223 -0.89 -9.69 -0.84
CA SER A 223 -1.60 -8.63 -0.15
C SER A 223 -0.80 -7.34 -0.30
N VAL A 224 -1.42 -6.30 -0.86
CA VAL A 224 -0.74 -5.03 -1.10
C VAL A 224 -1.59 -3.89 -0.59
N ASP A 225 -0.93 -2.96 0.07
CA ASP A 225 -1.51 -1.71 0.52
C ASP A 225 -1.08 -0.64 -0.48
N ILE A 226 -2.07 -0.02 -1.09
CA ILE A 226 -1.87 0.96 -2.15
C ILE A 226 -2.31 2.29 -1.60
N MET A 227 -1.37 3.24 -1.53
CA MET A 227 -1.69 4.65 -1.34
C MET A 227 -1.84 5.25 -2.74
N VAL A 228 -3.07 5.63 -3.06
CA VAL A 228 -3.41 6.21 -4.35
C VAL A 228 -3.46 7.74 -4.19
N PRO A 229 -2.73 8.51 -5.02
CA PRO A 229 -2.84 9.96 -4.99
C PRO A 229 -4.28 10.41 -5.27
N SER A 230 -4.76 11.42 -4.55
CA SER A 230 -6.13 11.96 -4.70
C SER A 230 -6.47 12.44 -6.12
N ARG A 231 -5.46 12.71 -6.94
CA ARG A 231 -5.58 13.18 -8.33
C ARG A 231 -5.33 12.10 -9.40
N LEU A 232 -5.27 10.82 -9.02
CA LEU A 232 -5.07 9.76 -10.00
C LEU A 232 -6.27 9.67 -10.96
N SER A 233 -6.00 9.68 -12.27
CA SER A 233 -7.07 9.65 -13.27
C SER A 233 -7.67 8.26 -13.43
N LYS A 234 -8.91 8.16 -13.94
CA LYS A 234 -9.53 6.86 -14.26
C LYS A 234 -8.67 6.06 -15.24
N GLN A 235 -8.09 6.73 -16.25
CA GLN A 235 -7.20 6.11 -17.23
C GLN A 235 -5.95 5.50 -16.56
N ASP A 236 -5.36 6.18 -15.58
CA ASP A 236 -4.21 5.63 -14.85
C ASP A 236 -4.61 4.40 -14.02
N ILE A 237 -5.81 4.38 -13.44
CA ILE A 237 -6.36 3.22 -12.73
C ILE A 237 -6.55 2.04 -13.67
N GLU A 238 -7.04 2.26 -14.89
CA GLU A 238 -7.19 1.21 -15.91
C GLU A 238 -5.82 0.61 -16.29
N VAL A 239 -4.80 1.44 -16.46
CA VAL A 239 -3.41 0.99 -16.71
C VAL A 239 -2.86 0.19 -15.54
N LEU A 240 -3.04 0.67 -14.30
CA LEU A 240 -2.63 -0.06 -13.09
C LEU A 240 -3.37 -1.39 -12.91
N SER A 241 -4.66 -1.42 -13.24
CA SER A 241 -5.47 -2.63 -13.17
C SER A 241 -5.04 -3.66 -14.22
N THR A 242 -4.73 -3.21 -15.44
CA THR A 242 -4.26 -4.08 -16.52
C THR A 242 -2.91 -4.71 -16.19
N SER A 243 -1.95 -3.89 -15.74
CA SER A 243 -0.62 -4.37 -15.31
C SER A 243 -0.70 -5.32 -14.11
N LEU A 244 -1.66 -5.12 -13.21
CA LEU A 244 -1.91 -6.04 -12.10
C LEU A 244 -2.29 -7.43 -12.60
N ILE A 245 -3.13 -7.52 -13.63
CA ILE A 245 -3.58 -8.81 -14.18
C ILE A 245 -2.38 -9.63 -14.69
N SER A 246 -1.49 -9.01 -15.45
CA SER A 246 -0.26 -9.66 -15.92
C SER A 246 0.59 -10.16 -14.74
N ALA A 247 0.74 -9.33 -13.70
CA ALA A 247 1.52 -9.70 -12.51
C ALA A 247 0.91 -10.84 -11.68
N LEU A 248 -0.41 -11.00 -11.71
CA LEU A 248 -1.14 -12.06 -11.02
C LEU A 248 -1.05 -13.42 -11.73
N ASN A 249 -0.85 -13.42 -13.05
CA ASN A 249 -0.84 -14.62 -13.89
C ASN A 249 0.41 -14.67 -14.78
N PRO A 250 1.60 -14.98 -14.22
CA PRO A 250 2.87 -14.89 -14.96
C PRO A 250 3.05 -15.95 -16.07
N PHE A 251 2.06 -16.82 -16.30
CA PHE A 251 2.12 -17.92 -17.27
C PHE A 251 1.09 -17.76 -18.41
N LEU A 252 0.44 -16.61 -18.56
CA LEU A 252 -0.56 -16.40 -19.63
C LEU A 252 0.05 -16.29 -21.04
N ASP A 253 1.37 -16.10 -21.14
CA ASP A 253 2.11 -16.00 -22.41
C ASP A 253 2.81 -17.31 -22.83
N GLU A 254 2.52 -18.45 -22.17
CA GLU A 254 2.98 -19.80 -22.59
C GLU A 254 1.89 -20.63 -23.28
#